data_AF-A0A0P7B253-F1
#
_entry.id   AF-A0A0P7B253-F1
#
_cell.length_a   1.000
_cell.length_b   1.000
_cell.length_c   1.000
_cell.angle_alpha   90.00
_cell.angle_beta   90.00
_cell.angle_gamma   90.00
#
_symmetry.space_group_name_H-M   'P 1'
#
loop_
_entity.id
_entity.type
_entity.pdbx_description
1 polymer ?
#
loop_
_entity_poly.entity_id
_entity_poly.type
_entity_poly.pdbx_seq_one_letter_code
_entity_poly.pdbx_strand_id
1 'polypeptide(L)'
;MSIATSGKFDPAPTLGPKIDGFLGYSEEVLDVLQEINQVPTSEDGQANSSFEAEVLLGKVKGMISRDAKAPLGVSISSTLSPESGRDFALCHKAFQQATLIHVYRRLYNLPSGSQQIQAAVEEINGMIINMTQGQPCNTWVAMSMPLFTIGCEAFSNDQKDFVRDKIHKLEVCLGSLHVRIVRQALEDIWKIRADWEDFDGHLCASRLLKELQYNIILF
;
A
#
# COMPACT_ATOMS: atom_id res chain seq x y z
N MET A 1 53.89 19.09 25.65
CA MET A 1 52.67 18.47 26.21
C MET A 1 51.55 19.47 26.04
N SER A 2 50.66 19.26 25.06
CA SER A 2 49.43 20.05 24.91
C SER A 2 48.29 19.05 24.78
N ILE A 3 47.35 19.11 25.72
CA ILE A 3 46.24 18.17 25.85
C ILE A 3 45.13 18.64 24.92
N ALA A 4 44.78 17.81 23.94
CA ALA A 4 43.67 18.04 23.03
C ALA A 4 42.35 18.03 23.81
N THR A 5 41.56 19.07 23.61
CA THR A 5 40.20 19.21 24.15
C THR A 5 39.27 18.18 23.50
N SER A 6 38.55 17.44 24.35
CA SER A 6 37.54 16.47 23.95
C SER A 6 36.41 17.15 23.17
N GLY A 7 36.25 16.78 21.90
CA GLY A 7 35.05 17.10 21.14
C GLY A 7 33.84 16.44 21.81
N LYS A 8 32.86 17.27 22.18
CA LYS A 8 31.52 16.79 22.58
C LYS A 8 30.95 16.00 21.41
N PHE A 9 30.66 14.73 21.65
CA PHE A 9 29.89 13.91 20.74
C PHE A 9 28.43 14.34 20.89
N ASP A 10 27.97 15.25 20.04
CA ASP A 10 26.55 15.53 19.92
C ASP A 10 25.90 14.24 19.38
N PRO A 11 24.93 13.63 20.09
CA PRO A 11 24.20 12.50 19.54
C PRO A 11 23.53 12.98 18.25
N ALA A 12 23.79 12.27 17.15
CA ALA A 12 23.11 12.52 15.89
C ALA A 12 21.60 12.62 16.19
N PRO A 13 20.90 13.66 15.68
CA PRO A 13 19.47 13.75 15.86
C PRO A 13 18.89 12.41 15.42
N THR A 14 18.10 11.75 16.28
CA THR A 14 17.39 10.53 15.91
C THR A 14 16.59 10.86 14.67
N LEU A 15 17.11 10.44 13.51
CA LEU A 15 16.53 10.74 12.22
C LEU A 15 15.13 10.16 12.28
N GLY A 16 14.12 11.02 12.22
CA GLY A 16 12.74 10.59 12.09
C GLY A 16 12.58 9.67 10.87
N PRO A 17 11.48 8.91 10.79
CA PRO A 17 11.27 7.96 9.70
C PRO A 17 11.38 8.66 8.35
N LYS A 18 11.90 7.94 7.36
CA LYS A 18 12.09 8.42 5.99
C LYS A 18 11.43 7.48 5.00
N ILE A 19 10.99 8.05 3.90
CA ILE A 19 10.59 7.29 2.71
C ILE A 19 11.86 6.72 2.11
N ASP A 20 11.90 5.40 1.91
CA ASP A 20 12.97 4.79 1.13
C ASP A 20 12.78 5.22 -0.33
N GLY A 21 13.77 5.88 -0.92
CA GLY A 21 13.60 6.40 -2.28
C GLY A 21 13.73 5.35 -3.38
N PHE A 22 14.11 4.11 -3.08
CA PHE A 22 14.02 2.99 -4.01
C PHE A 22 12.64 2.33 -3.95
N LEU A 23 12.08 2.16 -2.75
CA LEU A 23 10.77 1.52 -2.55
C LEU A 23 9.59 2.48 -2.77
N GLY A 24 9.77 3.76 -2.46
CA GLY A 24 8.72 4.77 -2.52
C GLY A 24 7.86 4.89 -1.24
N TYR A 25 8.16 4.09 -0.21
CA TYR A 25 7.51 4.10 1.10
C TYR A 25 8.53 3.83 2.22
N SER A 26 8.17 4.05 3.48
CA SER A 26 9.08 3.88 4.62
C SER A 26 9.21 2.42 5.08
N GLU A 27 10.34 2.09 5.73
CA GLU A 27 10.54 0.79 6.39
C GLU A 27 9.41 0.47 7.39
N GLU A 28 8.91 1.46 8.15
CA GLU A 28 7.78 1.24 9.07
C GLU A 28 6.53 0.65 8.37
N VAL A 29 6.27 1.01 7.11
CA VAL A 29 5.13 0.46 6.36
C VAL A 29 5.42 -0.98 5.94
N LEU A 30 6.65 -1.30 5.57
CA LEU A 30 7.10 -2.65 5.25
C LEU A 30 6.97 -3.57 6.46
N ASP A 31 7.45 -3.12 7.62
CA ASP A 31 7.40 -3.88 8.88
C ASP A 31 5.95 -4.22 9.23
N VAL A 32 5.03 -3.25 9.13
CA VAL A 32 3.62 -3.49 9.42
C VAL A 32 2.98 -4.45 8.41
N LEU A 33 3.31 -4.36 7.12
CA LEU A 33 2.85 -5.32 6.11
C LEU A 33 3.32 -6.75 6.43
N GLN A 34 4.56 -6.91 6.89
CA GLN A 34 5.10 -8.20 7.30
C GLN A 34 4.41 -8.73 8.57
N GLU A 35 4.21 -7.89 9.57
CA GLU A 35 3.49 -8.25 10.81
C GLU A 35 2.04 -8.70 10.51
N ILE A 36 1.31 -8.00 9.63
CA ILE A 36 -0.05 -8.38 9.21
C ILE A 36 -0.10 -9.80 8.64
N ASN A 37 0.92 -10.20 7.86
CA ASN A 37 0.98 -11.52 7.25
C ASN A 37 1.28 -12.64 8.26
N GLN A 38 1.89 -12.30 9.41
CA GLN A 38 2.21 -13.25 10.48
C GLN A 38 1.04 -13.51 11.41
N VAL A 39 0.06 -12.59 11.49
CA VAL A 39 -1.15 -12.82 12.28
C VAL A 39 -1.97 -13.98 11.68
N PRO A 40 -2.28 -15.01 12.46
CA PRO A 40 -3.15 -16.11 12.02
C PRO A 40 -4.53 -15.58 11.65
N THR A 41 -5.03 -15.95 10.47
CA THR A 41 -6.40 -15.64 10.05
C THR A 41 -7.33 -16.55 10.84
N SER A 42 -8.15 -15.96 11.72
CA SER A 42 -8.99 -16.71 12.65
C SER A 42 -10.10 -17.47 11.92
N GLU A 43 -9.91 -18.77 11.69
CA GLU A 43 -11.05 -19.70 11.74
C GLU A 43 -11.40 -20.05 13.21
N ASP A 44 -10.46 -19.84 14.14
CA ASP A 44 -10.65 -20.00 15.59
C ASP A 44 -10.39 -18.65 16.31
N GLY A 45 -11.45 -18.03 16.82
CA GLY A 45 -11.44 -16.71 17.46
C GLY A 45 -10.68 -16.65 18.81
N GLN A 46 -9.35 -16.59 18.76
CA GLN A 46 -8.52 -16.34 19.94
C GLN A 46 -8.37 -14.83 20.23
N ALA A 47 -8.57 -14.46 21.51
CA ALA A 47 -8.45 -13.08 22.00
C ALA A 47 -7.10 -12.40 21.68
N ASN A 48 -6.01 -13.17 21.56
CA ASN A 48 -4.67 -12.63 21.22
C ASN A 48 -4.64 -12.05 19.79
N SER A 49 -5.36 -12.67 18.83
CA SER A 49 -5.44 -12.17 17.44
C SER A 49 -6.17 -10.83 17.36
N SER A 50 -7.21 -10.64 18.19
CA SER A 50 -7.93 -9.37 18.27
C SER A 50 -7.05 -8.23 18.80
N PHE A 51 -6.25 -8.49 19.84
CA PHE A 51 -5.35 -7.47 20.38
C PHE A 51 -4.24 -7.09 19.39
N GLU A 52 -3.62 -8.08 18.73
CA GLU A 52 -2.63 -7.83 17.67
C GLU A 52 -3.22 -7.01 16.52
N ALA A 53 -4.45 -7.31 16.11
CA ALA A 53 -5.16 -6.56 15.08
C ALA A 53 -5.44 -5.09 15.46
N GLU A 54 -5.77 -4.83 16.72
CA GLU A 54 -5.93 -3.46 17.25
C GLU A 54 -4.60 -2.70 17.27
N VAL A 55 -3.51 -3.36 17.69
CA VAL A 55 -2.17 -2.77 17.71
C VAL A 55 -1.73 -2.41 16.29
N LEU A 56 -1.88 -3.30 15.31
CA LEU A 56 -1.52 -3.05 13.91
C LEU A 56 -2.36 -1.94 13.30
N LEU A 57 -3.68 -1.94 13.55
CA LEU A 57 -4.56 -0.86 13.12
C LEU A 57 -4.13 0.50 13.71
N GLY A 58 -3.78 0.51 15.00
CA GLY A 58 -3.26 1.68 15.71
C GLY A 58 -1.96 2.19 15.12
N LYS A 59 -1.00 1.30 14.81
CA LYS A 59 0.27 1.63 14.14
C LYS A 59 0.01 2.32 12.79
N VAL A 60 -0.79 1.71 11.91
CA VAL A 60 -1.09 2.27 10.58
C VAL A 60 -1.77 3.63 10.67
N LYS A 61 -2.81 3.76 11.49
CA LYS A 61 -3.51 5.04 11.68
C LYS A 61 -2.61 6.11 12.30
N GLY A 62 -1.72 5.72 13.21
CA GLY A 62 -0.71 6.59 13.80
C GLY A 62 0.25 7.15 12.74
N MET A 63 0.76 6.29 11.85
CA MET A 63 1.61 6.70 10.73
C MET A 63 0.87 7.68 9.79
N ILE A 64 -0.35 7.35 9.38
CA ILE A 64 -1.17 8.22 8.50
C ILE A 64 -1.40 9.60 9.16
N SER A 65 -1.78 9.63 10.43
CA SER A 65 -2.06 10.88 11.15
C SER A 65 -0.81 11.75 11.32
N ARG A 66 0.33 11.12 11.60
CA ARG A 66 1.64 11.80 11.74
C ARG A 66 2.06 12.41 10.41
N ASP A 67 2.02 11.64 9.34
CA ASP A 67 2.56 12.03 8.03
C ASP A 67 1.63 13.00 7.29
N ALA A 68 0.36 13.06 7.67
CA ALA A 68 -0.57 14.11 7.25
C ALA A 68 -0.18 15.50 7.79
N LYS A 69 0.44 15.58 8.98
CA LYS A 69 0.87 16.85 9.60
C LYS A 69 2.20 17.35 9.05
N ALA A 70 3.13 16.44 8.77
CA ALA A 70 4.44 16.74 8.23
C ALA A 70 4.88 15.61 7.29
N PRO A 71 5.05 15.87 5.98
CA PRO A 71 5.56 14.88 5.05
C PRO A 71 6.95 14.38 5.45
N LEU A 72 7.18 13.07 5.30
CA LEU A 72 8.48 12.47 5.55
C LEU A 72 9.51 12.89 4.50
N GLY A 73 10.78 12.99 4.91
CA GLY A 73 11.89 13.15 3.97
C GLY A 73 12.20 11.84 3.24
N VAL A 74 12.87 11.93 2.09
CA VAL A 74 13.31 10.77 1.29
C VAL A 74 14.77 10.42 1.61
N SER A 75 15.10 9.13 1.74
CA SER A 75 16.42 8.64 2.20
C SER A 75 17.58 9.00 1.27
N ILE A 76 17.36 8.98 -0.05
CA ILE A 76 18.41 9.05 -1.09
C ILE A 76 18.67 10.44 -1.67
N SER A 77 18.09 11.53 -1.15
CA SER A 77 18.29 12.83 -1.81
C SER A 77 18.45 14.02 -0.88
N SER A 78 19.54 14.75 -1.09
CA SER A 78 19.79 16.08 -0.54
C SER A 78 19.01 17.18 -1.28
N THR A 79 18.47 16.93 -2.49
CA THR A 79 17.62 17.87 -3.24
C THR A 79 16.78 17.15 -4.30
N LEU A 80 15.57 16.70 -3.93
CA LEU A 80 14.53 16.35 -4.92
C LEU A 80 13.93 17.63 -5.50
N SER A 81 13.42 17.55 -6.74
CA SER A 81 12.51 18.60 -7.22
C SER A 81 11.25 18.61 -6.34
N PRO A 82 10.56 19.77 -6.22
CA PRO A 82 9.30 19.83 -5.48
C PRO A 82 8.25 18.83 -6.00
N GLU A 83 8.23 18.58 -7.32
CA GLU A 83 7.33 17.62 -7.96
C GLU A 83 7.67 16.19 -7.56
N SER A 84 8.93 15.76 -7.69
CA SER A 84 9.35 14.41 -7.28
C SER A 84 9.12 14.19 -5.78
N GLY A 85 9.42 15.18 -4.93
CA GLY A 85 9.17 15.09 -3.49
C GLY A 85 7.68 14.90 -3.16
N ARG A 86 6.80 15.61 -3.89
CA ARG A 86 5.35 15.46 -3.77
C ARG A 86 4.89 14.07 -4.22
N ASP A 87 5.42 13.56 -5.33
CA ASP A 87 5.07 12.23 -5.83
C ASP A 87 5.55 11.11 -4.89
N PHE A 88 6.70 11.27 -4.22
CA PHE A 88 7.13 10.36 -3.15
C PHE A 88 6.17 10.39 -1.96
N ALA A 89 5.74 11.58 -1.54
CA ALA A 89 4.76 11.71 -0.46
C ALA A 89 3.40 11.08 -0.82
N LEU A 90 2.94 11.22 -2.07
CA LEU A 90 1.71 10.58 -2.55
C LEU A 90 1.85 9.06 -2.64
N CYS A 91 2.98 8.56 -3.17
CA CYS A 91 3.28 7.13 -3.24
C CYS A 91 3.28 6.50 -1.84
N HIS A 92 4.02 7.10 -0.90
CA HIS A 92 4.09 6.64 0.49
C HIS A 92 2.71 6.59 1.14
N LYS A 93 1.88 7.64 0.98
CA LYS A 93 0.51 7.66 1.49
C LYS A 93 -0.37 6.59 0.86
N ALA A 94 -0.20 6.30 -0.43
CA ALA A 94 -0.94 5.23 -1.10
C ALA A 94 -0.59 3.86 -0.51
N PHE A 95 0.68 3.61 -0.20
CA PHE A 95 1.11 2.41 0.53
C PHE A 95 0.52 2.34 1.94
N GLN A 96 0.47 3.46 2.68
CA GLN A 96 -0.17 3.47 4.01
C GLN A 96 -1.66 3.09 3.95
N GLN A 97 -2.40 3.61 2.97
CA GLN A 97 -3.79 3.26 2.76
C GLN A 97 -3.97 1.82 2.28
N ALA A 98 -3.09 1.32 1.42
CA ALA A 98 -3.10 -0.07 0.99
C ALA A 98 -2.85 -1.02 2.19
N THR A 99 -1.91 -0.68 3.08
CA THR A 99 -1.68 -1.39 4.34
C THR A 99 -2.92 -1.34 5.24
N LEU A 100 -3.61 -0.21 5.30
CA LEU A 100 -4.86 -0.09 6.06
C LEU A 100 -5.97 -1.02 5.51
N ILE A 101 -6.09 -1.14 4.18
CA ILE A 101 -6.98 -2.10 3.52
C ILE A 101 -6.59 -3.53 3.89
N HIS A 102 -5.29 -3.88 3.89
CA HIS A 102 -4.83 -5.20 4.30
C HIS A 102 -5.22 -5.54 5.74
N VAL A 103 -5.11 -4.58 6.67
CA VAL A 103 -5.60 -4.75 8.05
C VAL A 103 -7.09 -5.06 8.05
N TYR A 104 -7.91 -4.22 7.41
CA TYR A 104 -9.37 -4.40 7.40
C TYR A 104 -9.81 -5.72 6.75
N ARG A 105 -9.15 -6.12 5.67
CA ARG A 105 -9.48 -7.36 4.97
C ARG A 105 -9.04 -8.59 5.74
N ARG A 106 -7.79 -8.62 6.20
CA ARG A 106 -7.19 -9.84 6.75
C ARG A 106 -7.56 -10.05 8.21
N LEU A 107 -7.58 -8.98 9.00
CA LEU A 107 -7.71 -9.07 10.46
C LEU A 107 -9.14 -8.80 10.94
N TYR A 108 -9.89 -7.99 10.20
CA TYR A 108 -11.28 -7.65 10.54
C TYR A 108 -12.31 -8.31 9.60
N ASN A 109 -11.85 -9.02 8.57
CA ASN A 109 -12.69 -9.71 7.57
C ASN A 109 -13.79 -8.81 6.96
N LEU A 110 -13.48 -7.53 6.75
CA LEU A 110 -14.47 -6.61 6.18
C LEU A 110 -14.71 -6.91 4.69
N PRO A 111 -15.96 -6.82 4.20
CA PRO A 111 -16.26 -6.94 2.77
C PRO A 111 -15.73 -5.72 2.01
N SER A 112 -15.47 -5.86 0.70
CA SER A 112 -15.00 -4.76 -0.15
C SER A 112 -15.89 -3.53 -0.04
N GLY A 113 -17.21 -3.70 -0.06
CA GLY A 113 -18.17 -2.59 0.04
C GLY A 113 -18.23 -1.88 1.40
N SER A 114 -17.45 -2.29 2.40
CA SER A 114 -17.41 -1.61 3.70
C SER A 114 -16.91 -0.18 3.59
N GLN A 115 -17.50 0.72 4.38
CA GLN A 115 -17.16 2.14 4.37
C GLN A 115 -15.66 2.38 4.62
N GLN A 116 -15.06 1.59 5.50
CA GLN A 116 -13.66 1.71 5.87
C GLN A 116 -12.72 1.37 4.70
N ILE A 117 -13.03 0.31 3.95
CA ILE A 117 -12.24 -0.07 2.76
C ILE A 117 -12.46 0.94 1.65
N GLN A 118 -13.70 1.35 1.39
CA GLN A 118 -13.99 2.28 0.30
C GLN A 118 -13.44 3.68 0.56
N ALA A 119 -13.42 4.15 1.81
CA ALA A 119 -12.73 5.40 2.16
C ALA A 119 -11.22 5.32 1.84
N ALA A 120 -10.57 4.20 2.14
CA ALA A 120 -9.15 4.02 1.80
C ALA A 120 -8.92 3.90 0.27
N VAL A 121 -9.83 3.24 -0.46
CA VAL A 121 -9.81 3.17 -1.93
C VAL A 121 -9.93 4.56 -2.55
N GLU A 122 -10.87 5.38 -2.06
CA GLU A 122 -11.07 6.75 -2.54
C GLU A 122 -9.84 7.65 -2.29
N GLU A 123 -9.23 7.53 -1.11
CA GLU A 123 -7.97 8.22 -0.80
C GLU A 123 -6.85 7.84 -1.77
N ILE A 124 -6.65 6.53 -2.02
CA ILE A 124 -5.63 6.05 -2.98
C ILE A 124 -5.94 6.55 -4.39
N ASN A 125 -7.20 6.53 -4.84
CA ASN A 125 -7.61 7.06 -6.14
C ASN A 125 -7.28 8.55 -6.26
N GLY A 126 -7.57 9.33 -5.22
CA GLY A 126 -7.19 10.74 -5.13
C GLY A 126 -5.68 10.94 -5.26
N MET A 127 -4.87 10.12 -4.58
CA MET A 127 -3.41 10.19 -4.68
C MET A 127 -2.91 9.85 -6.10
N ILE A 128 -3.45 8.80 -6.72
CA ILE A 128 -3.10 8.39 -8.07
C ILE A 128 -3.44 9.47 -9.11
N ILE A 129 -4.58 10.15 -8.98
CA ILE A 129 -4.97 11.22 -9.90
C ILE A 129 -4.00 12.41 -9.79
N ASN A 130 -3.46 12.65 -8.61
CA ASN A 130 -2.57 13.78 -8.36
C ASN A 130 -1.10 13.48 -8.64
N MET A 131 -0.67 12.22 -8.71
CA MET A 131 0.73 11.89 -8.98
C MET A 131 1.08 11.91 -10.47
N THR A 132 2.35 12.14 -10.80
CA THR A 132 2.83 11.98 -12.17
C THR A 132 2.75 10.50 -12.60
N GLN A 133 2.02 10.24 -13.69
CA GLN A 133 1.80 8.90 -14.24
C GLN A 133 2.67 8.70 -15.47
N GLY A 134 3.38 7.57 -15.57
CA GLY A 134 4.22 7.26 -16.72
C GLY A 134 5.63 7.87 -16.62
N GLN A 135 6.21 8.29 -17.75
CA GLN A 135 7.61 8.73 -17.82
C GLN A 135 7.78 10.22 -17.44
N PRO A 136 8.76 10.60 -16.61
CA PRO A 136 9.73 9.72 -15.92
C PRO A 136 9.09 8.95 -14.76
N CYS A 137 9.30 7.63 -14.75
CA CYS A 137 8.60 6.68 -13.88
C CYS A 137 9.24 6.63 -12.47
N ASN A 138 9.29 7.76 -11.76
CA ASN A 138 10.03 7.88 -10.50
C ASN A 138 9.41 7.02 -9.38
N THR A 139 8.13 7.26 -9.08
CA THR A 139 7.39 6.55 -8.03
C THR A 139 6.26 5.68 -8.59
N TRP A 140 5.84 5.95 -9.85
CA TRP A 140 4.79 5.19 -10.52
C TRP A 140 5.11 3.69 -10.62
N VAL A 141 6.40 3.33 -10.69
CA VAL A 141 6.86 1.94 -10.75
C VAL A 141 6.53 1.14 -9.49
N ALA A 142 6.45 1.80 -8.34
CA ALA A 142 6.08 1.18 -7.07
C ALA A 142 4.55 1.00 -6.92
N MET A 143 3.74 1.62 -7.80
CA MET A 143 2.28 1.63 -7.66
C MET A 143 1.59 0.30 -8.00
N SER A 144 2.33 -0.74 -8.41
CA SER A 144 1.77 -2.07 -8.67
C SER A 144 0.96 -2.60 -7.49
N MET A 145 1.50 -2.51 -6.27
CA MET A 145 0.85 -3.00 -5.06
C MET A 145 -0.38 -2.15 -4.66
N PRO A 146 -0.31 -0.81 -4.57
CA PRO A 146 -1.50 0.00 -4.34
C PRO A 146 -2.60 -0.21 -5.39
N LEU A 147 -2.25 -0.25 -6.69
CA LEU A 147 -3.21 -0.46 -7.78
C LEU A 147 -3.88 -1.84 -7.71
N PHE A 148 -3.10 -2.88 -7.42
CA PHE A 148 -3.66 -4.21 -7.25
C PHE A 148 -4.57 -4.28 -6.02
N THR A 149 -4.18 -3.63 -4.93
CA THR A 149 -4.97 -3.58 -3.69
C THR A 149 -6.33 -2.94 -3.94
N ILE A 150 -6.38 -1.75 -4.54
CA ILE A 150 -7.67 -1.12 -4.88
C ILE A 150 -8.44 -1.88 -5.96
N GLY A 151 -7.74 -2.60 -6.86
CA GLY A 151 -8.37 -3.49 -7.83
C GLY A 151 -9.09 -4.67 -7.18
N CYS A 152 -8.46 -5.27 -6.16
CA CYS A 152 -9.06 -6.33 -5.37
C CYS A 152 -10.29 -5.85 -4.59
N GLU A 153 -10.37 -4.56 -4.29
CA GLU A 153 -11.47 -3.94 -3.55
C GLU A 153 -12.44 -3.12 -4.42
N ALA A 154 -12.22 -3.10 -5.74
CA ALA A 154 -13.12 -2.47 -6.69
C ALA A 154 -14.43 -3.26 -6.76
N PHE A 155 -15.50 -2.65 -6.25
CA PHE A 155 -16.81 -3.29 -6.17
C PHE A 155 -17.81 -2.71 -7.18
N SER A 156 -17.57 -1.48 -7.67
CA SER A 156 -18.34 -0.87 -8.76
C SER A 156 -17.63 -0.98 -10.12
N ASN A 157 -18.38 -0.88 -11.23
CA ASN A 157 -17.80 -0.90 -12.57
C ASN A 157 -16.89 0.31 -12.82
N ASP A 158 -17.26 1.50 -12.34
CA ASP A 158 -16.43 2.71 -12.48
C ASP A 158 -15.05 2.55 -11.81
N GLN A 159 -15.01 1.90 -10.65
CA GLN A 159 -13.74 1.58 -9.97
C GLN A 159 -12.92 0.55 -10.76
N LYS A 160 -13.56 -0.49 -11.30
CA LYS A 160 -12.87 -1.50 -12.14
C LYS A 160 -12.28 -0.84 -13.39
N ASP A 161 -13.03 0.03 -14.05
CA ASP A 161 -12.59 0.77 -15.23
C ASP A 161 -11.44 1.74 -14.90
N PHE A 162 -11.51 2.43 -13.75
CA PHE A 162 -10.42 3.26 -13.25
C PHE A 162 -9.15 2.44 -13.06
N VAL A 163 -9.23 1.31 -12.33
CA VAL A 163 -8.07 0.45 -12.07
C VAL A 163 -7.50 -0.12 -13.36
N ARG A 164 -8.36 -0.52 -14.31
CA ARG A 164 -7.95 -1.02 -15.61
C ARG A 164 -7.16 0.02 -16.40
N ASP A 165 -7.61 1.28 -16.44
CA ASP A 165 -6.86 2.40 -17.06
C ASP A 165 -5.47 2.56 -16.42
N LYS A 166 -5.40 2.56 -15.08
CA LYS A 166 -4.14 2.80 -14.36
C LYS A 166 -3.15 1.66 -14.50
N ILE A 167 -3.60 0.41 -14.40
CA ILE A 167 -2.74 -0.75 -14.62
C ILE A 167 -2.27 -0.81 -16.07
N HIS A 168 -3.12 -0.47 -17.04
CA HIS A 168 -2.68 -0.38 -18.43
C HIS A 168 -1.58 0.68 -18.62
N LYS A 169 -1.73 1.87 -18.02
CA LYS A 169 -0.68 2.91 -18.03
C LYS A 169 0.62 2.44 -17.38
N LEU A 170 0.52 1.71 -16.27
CA LEU A 170 1.68 1.09 -15.62
C LEU A 170 2.34 0.04 -16.52
N GLU A 171 1.55 -0.80 -17.20
CA GLU A 171 2.04 -1.81 -18.14
C GLU A 171 2.79 -1.15 -19.30
N VAL A 172 2.23 -0.08 -19.88
CA VAL A 172 2.87 0.67 -20.98
C VAL A 172 4.15 1.35 -20.51
N CYS A 173 4.20 1.90 -19.28
CA CYS A 173 5.43 2.51 -18.77
C CYS A 173 6.55 1.50 -18.55
N LEU A 174 6.22 0.32 -17.99
CA LEU A 174 7.18 -0.66 -17.52
C LEU A 174 7.51 -1.77 -18.53
N GLY A 175 6.61 -2.06 -19.47
CA GLY A 175 6.72 -3.22 -20.37
C GLY A 175 6.71 -4.57 -19.64
N SER A 176 6.31 -4.60 -18.37
CA SER A 176 6.55 -5.72 -17.46
C SER A 176 5.49 -6.82 -17.58
N LEU A 177 5.95 -8.07 -17.72
CA LEU A 177 5.09 -9.25 -17.64
C LEU A 177 4.37 -9.35 -16.30
N HIS A 178 5.01 -8.91 -15.21
CA HIS A 178 4.38 -8.90 -13.89
C HIS A 178 3.10 -8.05 -13.88
N VAL A 179 3.12 -6.87 -14.49
CA VAL A 179 1.94 -5.98 -14.55
C VAL A 179 0.82 -6.59 -15.39
N ARG A 180 1.16 -7.36 -16.44
CA ARG A 180 0.16 -8.15 -17.19
C ARG A 180 -0.52 -9.21 -16.34
N ILE A 181 0.24 -9.92 -15.51
CA ILE A 181 -0.29 -10.94 -14.59
C ILE A 181 -1.20 -10.28 -13.55
N VAL A 182 -0.78 -9.15 -12.98
CA VAL A 182 -1.59 -8.34 -12.06
C VAL A 182 -2.92 -7.96 -12.71
N ARG A 183 -2.91 -7.47 -13.95
CA ARG A 183 -4.14 -7.13 -14.70
C ARG A 183 -5.04 -8.36 -14.87
N GLN A 184 -4.49 -9.48 -15.32
CA GLN A 184 -5.27 -10.68 -15.57
C GLN A 184 -5.91 -11.23 -14.30
N ALA A 185 -5.16 -11.26 -13.20
CA ALA A 185 -5.69 -11.72 -11.91
C ALA A 185 -6.87 -10.89 -11.42
N LEU A 186 -6.85 -9.57 -11.63
CA LEU A 186 -7.99 -8.72 -11.28
C LEU A 186 -9.24 -9.03 -12.12
N GLU A 187 -9.09 -9.21 -13.44
CA GLU A 187 -10.22 -9.59 -14.30
C GLU A 187 -10.82 -10.94 -13.87
N ASP A 188 -9.98 -11.91 -13.50
CA ASP A 188 -10.43 -13.22 -13.03
C ASP A 188 -11.14 -13.11 -11.67
N ILE A 189 -10.61 -12.31 -10.72
CA ILE A 189 -11.28 -12.02 -9.45
C ILE A 189 -12.66 -11.39 -9.69
N TRP A 190 -12.74 -10.36 -10.54
CA TRP A 190 -13.99 -9.66 -10.81
C TRP A 190 -15.01 -10.57 -11.49
N LYS A 191 -14.55 -11.47 -12.36
CA LYS A 191 -15.39 -12.47 -12.99
C LYS A 191 -15.95 -13.47 -11.97
N ILE A 192 -15.10 -14.03 -11.10
CA ILE A 192 -15.57 -14.99 -10.08
C ILE A 192 -16.59 -14.33 -9.15
N ARG A 193 -16.34 -13.10 -8.69
CA ARG A 193 -17.30 -12.39 -7.84
C ARG A 193 -18.64 -12.17 -8.54
N ALA A 194 -18.62 -11.85 -9.83
CA ALA A 194 -19.85 -11.72 -10.62
C ALA A 194 -20.58 -13.07 -10.79
N ASP A 195 -19.84 -14.14 -11.11
CA ASP A 195 -20.38 -15.48 -11.29
C ASP A 195 -21.00 -16.04 -9.99
N TRP A 196 -20.47 -15.64 -8.82
CA TRP A 196 -20.96 -16.06 -7.50
C TRP A 196 -21.86 -15.03 -6.82
N GLU A 197 -22.26 -13.98 -7.52
CA GLU A 197 -23.14 -12.91 -7.02
C GLU A 197 -22.61 -12.23 -5.73
N ASP A 198 -21.28 -12.17 -5.57
CA ASP A 198 -20.60 -11.50 -4.45
C ASP A 198 -20.46 -9.99 -4.69
N PHE A 199 -21.59 -9.30 -4.72
CA PHE A 199 -21.65 -7.86 -5.03
C PHE A 199 -21.07 -6.98 -3.91
N ASP A 200 -21.13 -7.45 -2.66
CA ASP A 200 -20.56 -6.74 -1.51
C ASP A 200 -19.05 -7.03 -1.32
N GLY A 201 -18.51 -8.04 -2.01
CA GLY A 201 -17.08 -8.37 -1.98
C GLY A 201 -16.66 -9.10 -0.69
N HIS A 202 -17.48 -10.00 -0.17
CA HIS A 202 -17.16 -10.89 0.95
C HIS A 202 -16.08 -11.92 0.59
N LEU A 203 -15.95 -12.29 -0.69
CA LEU A 203 -14.87 -13.16 -1.14
C LEU A 203 -13.56 -12.37 -1.14
N CYS A 204 -12.73 -12.68 -0.16
CA CYS A 204 -11.40 -12.08 -0.02
C CYS A 204 -10.54 -12.45 -1.23
N ALA A 205 -9.92 -11.43 -1.85
CA ALA A 205 -9.10 -11.62 -3.04
C ALA A 205 -7.93 -12.58 -2.82
N SER A 206 -7.34 -12.62 -1.61
CA SER A 206 -6.25 -13.56 -1.31
C SER A 206 -6.68 -15.02 -1.40
N ARG A 207 -7.94 -15.32 -1.06
CA ARG A 207 -8.50 -16.67 -1.22
C ARG A 207 -8.71 -16.99 -2.70
N LEU A 208 -9.30 -16.07 -3.45
CA LEU A 208 -9.54 -16.22 -4.88
C LEU A 208 -8.24 -16.41 -5.67
N LEU A 209 -7.19 -15.65 -5.35
CA LEU A 209 -5.86 -15.79 -5.97
C LEU A 209 -5.25 -17.17 -5.72
N LYS A 210 -5.44 -17.73 -4.53
CA LYS A 210 -4.97 -19.07 -4.19
C LYS A 210 -5.74 -20.14 -4.98
N GLU A 211 -7.05 -19.98 -5.13
CA GLU A 211 -7.90 -20.88 -5.93
C GLU A 211 -7.56 -20.80 -7.43
N LEU A 212 -7.27 -19.60 -7.93
CA LEU A 212 -6.81 -19.31 -9.30
C LEU A 212 -5.34 -19.66 -9.55
N GLN A 213 -4.58 -20.07 -8.53
CA GLN A 213 -3.15 -20.39 -8.60
C GLN A 213 -2.25 -19.22 -9.03
N TYR A 214 -2.66 -17.98 -8.74
CA TYR A 214 -1.82 -16.80 -8.93
C TYR A 214 -0.78 -16.69 -7.82
N ASN A 215 0.50 -16.59 -8.20
CA ASN A 215 1.61 -16.24 -7.32
C ASN A 215 2.08 -14.82 -7.63
N ILE A 216 1.28 -13.82 -7.21
CA ILE A 216 1.66 -12.41 -7.37
C ILE A 216 2.41 -11.99 -6.10
N ILE A 217 3.71 -11.74 -6.27
CA ILE A 217 4.54 -11.14 -5.24
C ILE A 217 4.37 -9.63 -5.36
N LEU A 218 3.70 -9.01 -4.37
CA LEU A 218 3.50 -7.56 -4.31
C LEU A 218 4.51 -6.86 -3.38
N PHE A 219 5.35 -7.66 -2.70
CA PHE A 219 6.43 -7.29 -1.79
C PHE A 219 7.34 -8.49 -1.60
#